data_AF-A0A416TP68-F1
#
_entry.id   AF-A0A416TP68-F1
#
_cell.length_a   1.000
_cell.length_b   1.000
_cell.length_c   1.000
_cell.angle_alpha   90.00
_cell.angle_beta   90.00
_cell.angle_gamma   90.00
#
_symmetry.space_group_name_H-M   'P 1'
#
loop_
_entity.id
_entity.type
_entity.pdbx_description
1 polymer ?
#
loop_
_entity_poly.entity_id
_entity_poly.type
_entity_poly.pdbx_seq_one_letter_code
_entity_poly.pdbx_strand_id
1 'polypeptide(L)'
;MDTLAMLEELLEQDQFELLIPKDGMSGELRLVYLMNDAVESFLVFKNARMTGAYLEDYEGELTYSISKDGRGYALVVWQGEHAVTILFEMLELEVHLYDYGEIAHFWVPKYEYLRQLEYRIAILRDKYEYLGPEYCTPEEQKLAHLAYFPPLNYCCYPAVPEKYIVPIEDPWNPSEQALNVMEELAEKAGNRKLGRMLLLYRRFPYPFLAKRIATMLHRTSCMNVVDLLDRCLRETVKKYPRRSFGKQADREFERLLTLAEKKKEELEKQGIRADVLREEPFTTAQDNLEVHVYLMIWETRGRDCQVRIETIEQGKEGSTW
;
A
#
# COMPACT_ATOMS: atom_id res chain seq x y z
N MET A 1 12.51 15.38 5.67
CA MET A 1 12.43 15.33 7.16
C MET A 1 13.82 15.09 7.73
N ASP A 2 14.09 15.42 8.99
CA ASP A 2 15.36 15.06 9.65
C ASP A 2 15.33 13.57 10.06
N THR A 3 16.39 12.79 9.81
CA THR A 3 16.36 11.34 10.05
C THR A 3 16.27 10.98 11.53
N LEU A 4 16.77 11.84 12.42
CA LEU A 4 16.58 11.69 13.86
C LEU A 4 15.13 11.93 14.29
N ALA A 5 14.44 12.91 13.67
CA ALA A 5 13.02 13.13 13.94
C ALA A 5 12.16 11.93 13.47
N MET A 6 12.51 11.33 12.32
CA MET A 6 11.88 10.09 11.84
C MET A 6 12.08 8.92 12.81
N LEU A 7 13.28 8.81 13.40
CA LEU A 7 13.56 7.81 14.43
C LEU A 7 12.74 8.03 15.70
N GLU A 8 12.65 9.27 16.17
CA GLU A 8 11.84 9.63 17.34
C GLU A 8 10.36 9.33 17.10
N GLU A 9 9.83 9.69 15.92
CA GLU A 9 8.44 9.42 15.55
C GLU A 9 8.10 7.91 15.58
N LEU A 10 8.97 7.05 15.05
CA LEU A 10 8.77 5.59 15.14
C LEU A 10 8.73 5.11 16.60
N LEU A 11 9.67 5.58 17.42
CA LEU A 11 9.79 5.17 18.81
C LEU A 11 8.61 5.65 19.66
N GLU A 12 8.06 6.83 19.36
CA GLU A 12 6.82 7.34 19.97
C GLU A 12 5.57 6.53 19.58
N GLN A 13 5.62 5.83 18.44
CA GLN A 13 4.57 4.92 17.97
C GLN A 13 4.79 3.47 18.45
N ASP A 14 5.74 3.25 19.38
CA ASP A 14 6.16 1.93 19.86
C ASP A 14 6.63 0.98 18.74
N GLN A 15 7.09 1.53 17.59
CA GLN A 15 7.58 0.77 16.44
C GLN A 15 9.11 0.66 16.49
N PHE A 16 9.62 -0.56 16.62
CA PHE A 16 11.07 -0.80 16.62
C PHE A 16 11.43 -2.17 16.05
N GLU A 17 11.42 -2.30 14.72
CA GLU A 17 11.74 -3.54 14.01
C GLU A 17 13.13 -3.47 13.35
N LEU A 18 14.13 -4.08 13.99
CA LEU A 18 15.49 -4.16 13.47
C LEU A 18 15.69 -5.37 12.57
N LEU A 19 16.21 -5.14 11.37
CA LEU A 19 16.70 -6.21 10.50
C LEU A 19 18.13 -6.57 10.88
N ILE A 20 18.28 -7.65 11.66
CA ILE A 20 19.59 -8.11 12.13
C ILE A 20 20.26 -8.95 11.03
N PRO A 21 21.46 -8.55 10.55
CA PRO A 21 22.23 -9.33 9.59
C PRO A 21 22.57 -10.73 10.12
N LYS A 22 22.33 -11.76 9.32
CA LYS A 22 22.61 -13.17 9.67
C LYS A 22 24.09 -13.46 9.95
N ASP A 23 25.00 -12.61 9.47
CA ASP A 23 26.45 -12.71 9.70
C ASP A 23 26.94 -11.88 10.91
N GLY A 24 26.06 -11.12 11.56
CA GLY A 24 26.31 -10.40 12.82
C GLY A 24 27.40 -9.31 12.77
N MET A 25 27.89 -8.97 11.57
CA MET A 25 29.14 -8.20 11.40
C MET A 25 29.05 -7.03 10.42
N SER A 26 27.86 -6.58 10.00
CA SER A 26 27.77 -5.32 9.28
C SER A 26 27.83 -4.13 10.24
N GLY A 27 28.70 -3.17 9.95
CA GLY A 27 28.65 -1.83 10.56
C GLY A 27 27.40 -1.03 10.14
N GLU A 28 26.38 -1.67 9.58
CA GLU A 28 25.10 -1.08 9.23
C GLU A 28 23.99 -1.91 9.87
N LEU A 29 23.07 -1.24 10.56
CA LEU A 29 21.83 -1.83 11.05
C LEU A 29 20.66 -1.09 10.38
N ARG A 30 19.64 -1.83 9.95
CA ARG A 30 18.43 -1.26 9.33
C ARG A 30 17.27 -1.39 10.32
N LEU A 31 16.62 -0.27 10.59
CA LEU A 31 15.33 -0.21 11.26
C LEU A 31 14.26 0.04 10.21
N VAL A 32 13.21 -0.78 10.18
CA VAL A 32 12.06 -0.58 9.28
C VAL A 32 11.41 0.77 9.60
N TYR A 33 11.26 1.63 8.60
CA TYR A 33 10.58 2.92 8.73
C TYR A 33 9.18 2.90 8.13
N LEU A 34 9.08 2.53 6.86
CA LEU A 34 7.80 2.28 6.19
C LEU A 34 7.98 1.10 5.24
N MET A 35 7.15 0.08 5.42
CA MET A 35 7.13 -1.12 4.59
C MET A 35 5.70 -1.42 4.16
N ASN A 36 5.40 -1.16 2.89
CA ASN A 36 4.13 -1.49 2.24
C ASN A 36 4.36 -1.78 0.75
N ASP A 37 3.31 -2.09 -0.01
CA ASP A 37 3.47 -2.48 -1.42
C ASP A 37 4.02 -1.39 -2.35
N ALA A 38 3.99 -0.13 -1.93
CA ALA A 38 4.56 0.99 -2.67
C ALA A 38 6.02 1.27 -2.28
N VAL A 39 6.44 0.89 -1.07
CA VAL A 39 7.68 1.36 -0.44
C VAL A 39 8.30 0.29 0.47
N GLU A 40 9.60 0.07 0.35
CA GLU A 40 10.42 -0.48 1.44
C GLU A 40 11.44 0.60 1.84
N SER A 41 11.35 1.11 3.07
CA SER A 41 12.25 2.16 3.56
C SER A 41 12.78 1.87 4.96
N PHE A 42 14.01 2.30 5.20
CA PHE A 42 14.78 1.96 6.39
C PHE A 42 15.54 3.18 6.92
N LEU A 43 15.57 3.31 8.24
CA LEU A 43 16.56 4.13 8.92
C LEU A 43 17.82 3.27 9.10
N VAL A 44 18.89 3.66 8.43
CA VAL A 44 20.15 2.91 8.39
C VAL A 44 21.15 3.55 9.32
N PHE A 45 21.45 2.85 10.42
CA PHE A 45 22.49 3.23 11.36
C PHE A 45 23.86 2.90 10.77
N LYS A 46 24.66 3.91 10.43
CA LYS A 46 26.02 3.75 9.88
C LYS A 46 27.07 3.64 10.97
N ASN A 47 28.07 2.79 10.72
CA ASN A 47 29.11 2.40 11.67
C ASN A 47 28.54 1.95 13.02
N ALA A 48 27.42 1.23 12.96
CA ALA A 48 26.64 0.87 14.12
C ALA A 48 27.24 -0.31 14.91
N ARG A 49 27.07 -0.29 16.22
CA ARG A 49 27.37 -1.38 17.14
C ARG A 49 26.19 -1.57 18.07
N MET A 50 25.67 -2.80 18.11
CA MET A 50 24.57 -3.18 18.98
C MET A 50 25.07 -3.97 20.19
N THR A 51 24.50 -3.71 21.36
CA THR A 51 24.71 -4.50 22.57
C THR A 51 23.42 -4.56 23.38
N GLY A 52 23.33 -5.49 24.34
CA GLY A 52 22.11 -5.75 25.10
C GLY A 52 21.27 -6.88 24.52
N ALA A 53 19.99 -6.92 24.90
CA ALA A 53 19.04 -7.94 24.48
C ALA A 53 17.91 -7.27 23.69
N TYR A 54 17.87 -7.54 22.38
CA TYR A 54 16.75 -7.17 21.50
C TYR A 54 15.74 -8.32 21.46
N LEU A 55 14.47 -7.97 21.65
CA LEU A 55 13.34 -8.88 21.52
C LEU A 55 12.63 -8.54 20.20
N GLU A 56 12.72 -9.46 19.24
CA GLU A 56 12.15 -9.29 17.89
C GLU A 56 10.62 -9.20 17.91
N ASP A 57 9.96 -10.07 18.69
CA ASP A 57 8.49 -10.15 18.77
C ASP A 57 7.89 -9.36 19.95
N TYR A 58 8.50 -8.24 20.34
CA TYR A 58 7.99 -7.42 21.45
C TYR A 58 6.86 -6.49 21.01
N GLU A 59 5.65 -6.71 21.54
CA GLU A 59 4.44 -5.92 21.23
C GLU A 59 4.05 -4.92 22.34
N GLY A 60 4.96 -4.59 23.27
CA GLY A 60 4.67 -3.69 24.40
C GLY A 60 5.11 -2.25 24.17
N GLU A 61 4.83 -1.38 25.15
CA GLU A 61 5.31 0.01 25.16
C GLU A 61 6.84 0.06 25.17
N LEU A 62 7.40 1.01 24.42
CA LEU A 62 8.82 1.30 24.36
C LEU A 62 9.15 2.52 25.24
N THR A 63 10.29 2.46 25.91
CA THR A 63 10.95 3.67 26.40
C THR A 63 12.26 3.80 25.65
N TYR A 64 12.71 5.02 25.37
CA TYR A 64 13.96 5.23 24.66
C TYR A 64 14.71 6.45 25.18
N SER A 65 16.00 6.50 24.85
CA SER A 65 16.83 7.68 25.04
C SER A 65 17.82 7.78 23.90
N ILE A 66 17.97 8.99 23.35
CA ILE A 66 18.96 9.31 22.33
C ILE A 66 19.92 10.33 22.93
N SER A 67 21.21 10.05 22.85
CA SER A 67 22.25 10.98 23.27
C SER A 67 23.31 11.11 22.18
N LYS A 68 23.92 12.29 22.10
CA LYS A 68 25.00 12.58 21.17
C LYS A 68 26.27 12.86 21.95
N ASP A 69 27.36 12.20 21.59
CA ASP A 69 28.69 12.50 22.07
C ASP A 69 29.58 12.98 20.90
N GLY A 70 30.81 13.39 21.20
CA GLY A 70 31.74 13.89 20.16
C GLY A 70 32.14 12.85 19.10
N ARG A 71 31.73 11.59 19.23
CA ARG A 71 32.05 10.48 18.33
C ARG A 71 30.85 9.93 17.58
N GLY A 72 29.61 10.22 18.01
CA GLY A 72 28.39 9.78 17.35
C GLY A 72 27.16 9.91 18.24
N TYR A 73 26.25 8.96 18.07
CA TYR A 73 24.99 8.85 18.78
C TYR A 73 24.92 7.52 19.54
N ALA A 74 24.21 7.53 20.67
CA ALA A 74 23.81 6.35 21.41
C ALA A 74 22.29 6.37 21.57
N LEU A 75 21.63 5.40 20.94
CA LEU A 75 20.22 5.08 21.12
C LEU A 75 20.12 3.91 22.11
N VAL A 76 19.34 4.07 23.17
CA VAL A 76 18.94 2.98 24.06
C VAL A 76 17.43 2.83 23.95
N VAL A 77 16.96 1.62 23.66
CA VAL A 77 15.53 1.26 23.60
C VAL A 77 15.27 0.16 24.62
N TRP A 78 14.28 0.38 25.47
CA TRP A 78 13.82 -0.56 26.48
C TRP A 78 12.55 -1.27 26.00
N GLN A 79 12.60 -2.60 26.02
CA GLN A 79 11.51 -3.52 25.69
C GLN A 79 11.15 -4.30 26.98
N GLY A 80 10.32 -3.68 27.82
CA GLY A 80 10.03 -4.17 29.17
C GLY A 80 11.26 -4.12 30.07
N GLU A 81 11.69 -5.28 30.57
CA GLU A 81 12.91 -5.39 31.41
C GLU A 81 14.20 -5.51 30.58
N HIS A 82 14.08 -5.65 29.26
CA HIS A 82 15.21 -5.78 28.34
C HIS A 82 15.59 -4.41 27.77
N ALA A 83 16.86 -4.23 27.44
CA ALA A 83 17.34 -3.04 26.77
C ALA A 83 18.31 -3.42 25.66
N VAL A 84 18.17 -2.74 24.53
CA VAL A 84 19.11 -2.77 23.41
C VAL A 84 19.72 -1.38 23.25
N THR A 85 21.03 -1.34 23.09
CA THR A 85 21.79 -0.11 22.86
C THR A 85 22.44 -0.17 21.49
N ILE A 86 22.19 0.84 20.67
CA ILE A 86 22.82 1.05 19.36
C ILE A 86 23.69 2.29 19.43
N LEU A 87 25.01 2.10 19.29
CA LEU A 87 25.96 3.17 19.05
C LEU A 87 26.14 3.34 17.55
N PHE A 88 26.02 4.54 17.00
CA PHE A 88 26.13 4.79 15.56
C PHE A 88 26.67 6.18 15.27
N GLU A 89 27.31 6.38 14.12
CA GLU A 89 27.89 7.69 13.77
C GLU A 89 26.91 8.58 12.99
N MET A 90 26.09 7.96 12.15
CA MET A 90 25.18 8.63 11.24
C MET A 90 23.93 7.80 11.03
N LEU A 91 22.81 8.48 10.78
CA LEU A 91 21.53 7.88 10.43
C LEU A 91 21.13 8.35 9.03
N GLU A 92 20.98 7.42 8.10
CA GLU A 92 20.56 7.70 6.72
C GLU A 92 19.20 7.08 6.44
N LEU A 93 18.40 7.73 5.59
CA LEU A 93 17.16 7.17 5.09
C LEU A 93 17.42 6.43 3.78
N GLU A 94 17.20 5.12 3.77
CA GLU A 94 17.23 4.27 2.58
C GLU A 94 15.79 4.06 2.10
N VAL A 95 15.51 4.32 0.81
CA VAL A 95 14.14 4.23 0.25
C VAL A 95 14.16 3.48 -1.08
N HIS A 96 13.33 2.44 -1.15
CA HIS A 96 13.04 1.71 -2.38
C HIS A 96 11.56 1.89 -2.72
N LEU A 97 11.29 2.39 -3.93
CA LEU A 97 9.92 2.64 -4.42
C LEU A 97 9.58 1.61 -5.50
N TYR A 98 8.38 1.04 -5.43
CA TYR A 98 7.97 -0.05 -6.32
C TYR A 98 6.70 0.25 -7.10
N ASP A 99 6.51 -0.44 -8.23
CA ASP A 99 5.28 -0.40 -9.02
C ASP A 99 4.16 -1.18 -8.33
N TYR A 100 3.27 -0.44 -7.67
CA TYR A 100 2.10 -0.97 -6.98
C TYR A 100 0.79 -0.88 -7.80
N GLY A 101 0.87 -0.56 -9.10
CA GLY A 101 -0.32 -0.27 -9.90
C GLY A 101 -1.25 -1.46 -10.08
N GLU A 102 -0.67 -2.66 -10.11
CA GLU A 102 -1.37 -3.92 -10.32
C GLU A 102 -1.35 -4.81 -9.07
N ILE A 103 -0.89 -4.26 -7.95
CA ILE A 103 -0.90 -4.97 -6.67
C ILE A 103 -2.34 -5.13 -6.18
N ALA A 104 -2.66 -6.32 -5.67
CA ALA A 104 -3.97 -6.59 -5.11
C ALA A 104 -3.93 -7.58 -3.94
N HIS A 105 -4.84 -7.35 -2.98
CA HIS A 105 -5.09 -8.21 -1.83
C HIS A 105 -6.59 -8.45 -1.67
N PHE A 106 -7.00 -9.69 -1.42
CA PHE A 106 -8.42 -10.09 -1.35
C PHE A 106 -8.86 -10.48 0.07
N TRP A 107 -8.44 -9.73 1.08
CA TRP A 107 -8.73 -10.04 2.49
C TRP A 107 -10.20 -9.89 2.88
N VAL A 108 -10.92 -8.94 2.27
CA VAL A 108 -12.35 -8.70 2.54
C VAL A 108 -13.17 -8.99 1.28
N PRO A 109 -14.20 -9.86 1.34
CA PRO A 109 -14.96 -10.31 0.17
C PRO A 109 -16.03 -9.31 -0.31
N LYS A 110 -16.28 -9.23 -1.64
CA LYS A 110 -17.17 -8.29 -2.38
C LYS A 110 -16.53 -6.94 -2.70
N TYR A 111 -16.99 -6.24 -3.73
CA TYR A 111 -16.49 -4.90 -4.09
C TYR A 111 -14.97 -4.87 -4.34
N GLU A 112 -14.42 -5.97 -4.82
CA GLU A 112 -12.99 -6.27 -4.86
C GLU A 112 -12.22 -5.16 -5.58
N TYR A 113 -12.73 -4.70 -6.73
CA TYR A 113 -12.14 -3.61 -7.51
C TYR A 113 -12.12 -2.25 -6.79
N LEU A 114 -13.13 -1.94 -5.95
CA LEU A 114 -13.13 -0.70 -5.15
C LEU A 114 -12.21 -0.82 -3.95
N ARG A 115 -12.12 -2.01 -3.34
CA ARG A 115 -11.18 -2.27 -2.25
C ARG A 115 -9.74 -2.28 -2.73
N GLN A 116 -9.46 -2.75 -3.94
CA GLN A 116 -8.12 -2.61 -4.52
C GLN A 116 -7.75 -1.13 -4.70
N LEU A 117 -8.70 -0.28 -5.09
CA LEU A 117 -8.44 1.16 -5.15
C LEU A 117 -8.22 1.74 -3.76
N GLU A 118 -9.06 1.40 -2.78
CA GLU A 118 -8.92 1.85 -1.41
C GLU A 118 -7.56 1.47 -0.82
N TYR A 119 -7.15 0.21 -0.96
CA TYR A 119 -5.85 -0.29 -0.51
C TYR A 119 -4.69 0.48 -1.16
N ARG A 120 -4.68 0.59 -2.50
CA ARG A 120 -3.61 1.29 -3.23
C ARG A 120 -3.55 2.77 -2.90
N ILE A 121 -4.69 3.40 -2.56
CA ILE A 121 -4.76 4.77 -2.08
C ILE A 121 -4.24 4.88 -0.64
N ALA A 122 -4.55 3.92 0.24
CA ALA A 122 -4.08 3.90 1.62
C ALA A 122 -2.55 3.77 1.70
N ILE A 123 -1.94 2.81 0.98
CA ILE A 123 -0.47 2.66 0.96
C ILE A 123 0.23 3.88 0.34
N LEU A 124 -0.43 4.55 -0.62
CA LEU A 124 0.05 5.80 -1.22
C LEU A 124 -0.03 6.97 -0.24
N ARG A 125 -1.11 7.06 0.57
CA ARG A 125 -1.19 8.04 1.66
C ARG A 125 -0.04 7.82 2.63
N ASP A 126 0.20 6.59 3.06
CA ASP A 126 1.28 6.29 4.01
C ASP A 126 2.65 6.69 3.42
N LYS A 127 2.90 6.35 2.15
CA LYS A 127 4.07 6.84 1.42
C LYS A 127 4.19 8.37 1.45
N TYR A 128 3.09 9.09 1.19
CA TYR A 128 3.09 10.55 1.16
C TYR A 128 3.30 11.18 2.54
N GLU A 129 2.68 10.65 3.58
CA GLU A 129 2.69 11.24 4.94
C GLU A 129 3.98 10.92 5.68
N TYR A 130 4.45 9.67 5.63
CA TYR A 130 5.65 9.25 6.37
C TYR A 130 6.95 9.63 5.66
N LEU A 131 7.04 9.48 4.34
CA LEU A 131 8.27 9.83 3.61
C LEU A 131 8.30 11.29 3.14
N GLY A 132 7.13 11.87 2.87
CA GLY A 132 6.99 13.23 2.37
C GLY A 132 6.74 13.34 0.86
N PRO A 133 6.28 14.51 0.40
CA PRO A 133 5.91 14.77 -0.99
C PRO A 133 7.03 14.57 -2.00
N GLU A 134 8.30 14.69 -1.60
CA GLU A 134 9.48 14.52 -2.45
C GLU A 134 9.62 13.09 -3.01
N TYR A 135 9.01 12.09 -2.37
CA TYR A 135 8.98 10.69 -2.83
C TYR A 135 7.78 10.36 -3.71
N CYS A 136 6.88 11.34 -3.93
CA CYS A 136 5.66 11.19 -4.72
C CYS A 136 5.70 12.07 -5.99
N THR A 137 5.21 11.53 -7.11
CA THR A 137 4.87 12.33 -8.29
C THR A 137 3.80 13.37 -7.98
N PRO A 138 3.70 14.47 -8.75
CA PRO A 138 2.60 15.42 -8.59
C PRO A 138 1.21 14.77 -8.66
N GLU A 139 1.05 13.76 -9.50
CA GLU A 139 -0.17 12.97 -9.63
C GLU A 139 -0.41 12.07 -8.40
N GLU A 140 0.61 11.41 -7.86
CA GLU A 140 0.51 10.67 -6.60
C GLU A 140 0.10 11.57 -5.44
N GLN A 141 0.68 12.76 -5.31
CA GLN A 141 0.32 13.70 -4.24
C GLN A 141 -1.17 14.06 -4.31
N LYS A 142 -1.72 14.25 -5.51
CA LYS A 142 -3.16 14.47 -5.69
C LYS A 142 -3.97 13.23 -5.29
N LEU A 143 -3.58 12.05 -5.78
CA LEU A 143 -4.30 10.80 -5.53
C LEU A 143 -4.24 10.36 -4.07
N ALA A 144 -3.15 10.65 -3.35
CA ALA A 144 -2.98 10.34 -1.93
C ALA A 144 -4.09 10.95 -1.07
N HIS A 145 -4.55 12.16 -1.41
CA HIS A 145 -5.66 12.81 -0.71
C HIS A 145 -6.97 12.03 -0.79
N LEU A 146 -7.16 11.11 -1.75
CA LEU A 146 -8.37 10.28 -1.81
C LEU A 146 -8.52 9.35 -0.60
N ALA A 147 -7.48 9.11 0.20
CA ALA A 147 -7.62 8.41 1.48
C ALA A 147 -8.57 9.17 2.45
N TYR A 148 -8.66 10.48 2.28
CA TYR A 148 -9.58 11.39 2.96
C TYR A 148 -10.88 11.60 2.18
N PHE A 149 -11.27 10.67 1.30
CA PHE A 149 -12.57 10.65 0.64
C PHE A 149 -13.41 9.49 1.21
N PRO A 150 -14.33 9.75 2.16
CA PRO A 150 -15.11 8.70 2.84
C PRO A 150 -15.84 7.71 1.92
N PRO A 151 -16.34 8.10 0.73
CA PRO A 151 -16.94 7.15 -0.20
C PRO A 151 -15.98 6.15 -0.85
N LEU A 152 -14.66 6.33 -0.74
CA LEU A 152 -13.61 5.45 -1.28
C LEU A 152 -12.47 5.21 -0.27
N ASN A 153 -12.76 5.29 1.02
CA ASN A 153 -11.84 4.86 2.07
C ASN A 153 -12.46 3.73 2.92
N TYR A 154 -11.76 3.31 3.98
CA TYR A 154 -12.20 2.22 4.85
C TYR A 154 -13.58 2.41 5.50
N CYS A 155 -14.15 3.64 5.55
CA CYS A 155 -15.51 3.86 6.04
C CYS A 155 -16.58 3.19 5.17
N CYS A 156 -16.32 3.06 3.86
CA CYS A 156 -17.25 2.45 2.90
C CYS A 156 -16.69 1.16 2.27
N TYR A 157 -15.38 1.10 2.06
CA TYR A 157 -14.71 0.00 1.36
C TYR A 157 -13.42 -0.42 2.08
N PRO A 158 -13.50 -0.93 3.33
CA PRO A 158 -12.31 -1.42 4.02
C PRO A 158 -11.69 -2.57 3.21
N ALA A 159 -10.45 -2.41 2.73
CA ALA A 159 -9.72 -3.44 2.03
C ALA A 159 -9.04 -4.43 3.00
N VAL A 160 -8.74 -3.98 4.21
CA VAL A 160 -8.12 -4.77 5.28
C VAL A 160 -9.13 -5.14 6.38
N PRO A 161 -8.90 -6.24 7.12
CA PRO A 161 -9.59 -6.51 8.38
C PRO A 161 -9.46 -5.35 9.39
N GLU A 162 -10.44 -5.19 10.28
CA GLU A 162 -10.52 -4.07 11.23
C GLU A 162 -9.25 -3.88 12.07
N LYS A 163 -8.61 -4.98 12.49
CA LYS A 163 -7.35 -4.95 13.26
C LYS A 163 -6.15 -4.32 12.54
N TYR A 164 -6.22 -4.18 11.22
CA TYR A 164 -5.14 -3.63 10.38
C TYR A 164 -5.51 -2.25 9.80
N ILE A 165 -6.67 -1.69 10.17
CA ILE A 165 -7.05 -0.34 9.72
C ILE A 165 -6.21 0.68 10.47
N VAL A 166 -5.45 1.48 9.73
CA VAL A 166 -4.80 2.69 10.27
C VAL A 166 -5.88 3.77 10.41
N PRO A 167 -6.22 4.20 11.65
CA PRO A 167 -7.27 5.17 11.87
C PRO A 167 -6.89 6.55 11.30
N ILE A 168 -7.89 7.28 10.82
CA ILE A 168 -7.76 8.66 10.34
C ILE A 168 -8.59 9.52 11.29
N GLU A 169 -8.11 10.73 11.59
CA GLU A 169 -8.90 11.71 12.35
C GLU A 169 -10.17 12.10 11.55
N ASP A 170 -11.34 11.98 12.18
CA ASP A 170 -12.65 12.27 11.58
C ASP A 170 -12.86 11.64 10.17
N PRO A 171 -12.92 10.31 10.07
CA PRO A 171 -12.83 9.61 8.78
C PRO A 171 -14.10 9.72 7.92
N TRP A 172 -15.14 10.39 8.43
CA TRP A 172 -16.37 10.71 7.70
C TRP A 172 -16.37 12.11 7.09
N ASN A 173 -15.39 12.96 7.43
CA ASN A 173 -15.27 14.29 6.89
C ASN A 173 -14.29 14.28 5.70
N PRO A 174 -14.72 14.69 4.49
CA PRO A 174 -13.85 14.71 3.33
C PRO A 174 -12.90 15.91 3.36
N SER A 175 -11.67 15.72 2.89
CA SER A 175 -10.79 16.87 2.61
C SER A 175 -11.21 17.58 1.31
N GLU A 176 -10.97 18.90 1.22
CA GLU A 176 -11.25 19.66 0.00
C GLU A 176 -10.40 19.17 -1.18
N GLN A 177 -9.16 18.75 -0.93
CA GLN A 177 -8.29 18.16 -1.93
C GLN A 177 -8.89 16.88 -2.50
N ALA A 178 -9.41 16.00 -1.65
CA ALA A 178 -10.03 14.75 -2.08
C ALA A 178 -11.29 14.99 -2.92
N LEU A 179 -12.12 15.96 -2.52
CA LEU A 179 -13.30 16.37 -3.29
C LEU A 179 -12.92 16.93 -4.66
N ASN A 180 -11.90 17.79 -4.74
CA ASN A 180 -11.42 18.35 -6.00
C ASN A 180 -10.99 17.25 -6.97
N VAL A 181 -10.25 16.24 -6.50
CA VAL A 181 -9.81 15.11 -7.33
C VAL A 181 -11.01 14.31 -7.84
N MET A 182 -11.97 13.98 -6.97
CA MET A 182 -13.16 13.22 -7.38
C MET A 182 -14.08 14.00 -8.33
N GLU A 183 -14.17 15.32 -8.18
CA GLU A 183 -14.93 16.17 -9.09
C GLU A 183 -14.26 16.27 -10.46
N GLU A 184 -12.94 16.44 -10.50
CA GLU A 184 -12.15 16.42 -11.73
C GLU A 184 -12.30 15.08 -12.47
N LEU A 185 -12.24 13.96 -11.75
CA LEU A 185 -12.48 12.63 -12.31
C LEU A 185 -13.91 12.48 -12.84
N ALA A 186 -14.91 12.96 -12.10
CA ALA A 186 -16.31 12.92 -12.53
C ALA A 186 -16.55 13.77 -13.79
N GLU A 187 -15.91 14.93 -13.88
CA GLU A 187 -15.97 15.82 -15.05
C GLU A 187 -15.30 15.18 -16.27
N LYS A 188 -14.06 14.70 -16.13
CA LYS A 188 -13.30 14.02 -17.20
C LYS A 188 -14.03 12.79 -17.73
N ALA A 189 -14.67 12.02 -16.85
CA ALA A 189 -15.48 10.87 -17.23
C ALA A 189 -16.88 11.24 -17.79
N GLY A 190 -17.27 12.52 -17.75
CA GLY A 190 -18.58 13.00 -18.20
C GLY A 190 -19.75 12.61 -17.28
N ASN A 191 -19.47 12.20 -16.03
CA ASN A 191 -20.48 11.70 -15.09
C ASN A 191 -21.17 12.85 -14.32
N ARG A 192 -22.07 13.56 -14.99
CA ARG A 192 -22.81 14.70 -14.43
C ARG A 192 -23.61 14.35 -13.17
N LYS A 193 -24.10 13.11 -13.05
CA LYS A 193 -24.88 12.67 -11.89
C LYS A 193 -24.01 12.54 -10.64
N LEU A 194 -22.81 11.95 -10.79
CA LEU A 194 -21.83 11.90 -9.72
C LEU A 194 -21.36 13.30 -9.34
N GLY A 195 -21.00 14.15 -10.32
CA GLY A 195 -20.59 15.53 -10.07
C GLY A 195 -21.61 16.34 -9.25
N ARG A 196 -22.91 16.24 -9.57
CA ARG A 196 -23.96 16.89 -8.75
C ARG A 196 -24.03 16.34 -7.32
N MET A 197 -23.79 15.04 -7.13
CA MET A 197 -23.78 14.44 -5.80
C MET A 197 -22.55 14.87 -4.99
N LEU A 198 -21.38 15.00 -5.63
CA LEU A 198 -20.16 15.51 -5.01
C LEU A 198 -20.33 16.96 -4.55
N LEU A 199 -20.92 17.83 -5.37
CA LEU A 199 -21.23 19.22 -4.98
C LEU A 199 -22.18 19.30 -3.77
N LEU A 200 -23.18 18.41 -3.72
CA LEU A 200 -24.08 18.33 -2.57
C LEU A 200 -23.34 17.85 -1.32
N TYR A 201 -22.46 16.86 -1.47
CA TYR A 201 -21.67 16.30 -0.39
C TYR A 201 -20.62 17.28 0.15
N ARG A 202 -19.95 18.07 -0.71
CA ARG A 202 -19.07 19.17 -0.28
C ARG A 202 -19.79 20.14 0.64
N ARG A 203 -21.03 20.52 0.31
CA ARG A 203 -21.81 21.45 1.14
C ARG A 203 -22.34 20.81 2.43
N PHE A 204 -22.58 19.51 2.41
CA PHE A 204 -23.18 18.76 3.50
C PHE A 204 -22.47 17.41 3.64
N PRO A 205 -21.31 17.34 4.33
CA PRO A 205 -20.49 16.14 4.43
C PRO A 205 -21.08 15.11 5.42
N TYR A 206 -22.34 14.73 5.21
CA TYR A 206 -23.02 13.78 6.08
C TYR A 206 -22.68 12.33 5.71
N PRO A 207 -22.46 11.44 6.69
CA PRO A 207 -22.14 10.03 6.45
C PRO A 207 -23.10 9.29 5.50
N PHE A 208 -24.40 9.63 5.52
CA PHE A 208 -25.37 9.00 4.62
C PHE A 208 -25.17 9.40 3.15
N LEU A 209 -24.71 10.63 2.87
CA LEU A 209 -24.37 11.06 1.52
C LEU A 209 -23.09 10.38 1.05
N ALA A 210 -22.12 10.20 1.96
CA ALA A 210 -20.91 9.44 1.65
C ALA A 210 -21.26 7.99 1.22
N LYS A 211 -22.08 7.29 2.01
CA LYS A 211 -22.57 5.93 1.68
C LYS A 211 -23.36 5.88 0.36
N ARG A 212 -24.11 6.94 0.06
CA ARG A 212 -24.84 7.06 -1.21
C ARG A 212 -23.89 7.22 -2.40
N ILE A 213 -22.83 8.01 -2.26
CA ILE A 213 -21.79 8.14 -3.28
C ILE A 213 -21.04 6.82 -3.44
N ALA A 214 -20.67 6.16 -2.34
CA ALA A 214 -20.03 4.85 -2.37
C ALA A 214 -20.90 3.87 -3.18
N THR A 215 -22.20 3.79 -2.88
CA THR A 215 -23.16 2.98 -3.64
C THR A 215 -23.22 3.38 -5.12
N MET A 216 -23.05 4.67 -5.45
CA MET A 216 -22.97 5.11 -6.85
C MET A 216 -21.72 4.59 -7.54
N LEU A 217 -20.54 4.65 -6.89
CA LEU A 217 -19.28 4.09 -7.42
C LEU A 217 -19.36 2.59 -7.70
N HIS A 218 -20.23 1.88 -6.98
CA HIS A 218 -20.47 0.46 -7.25
C HIS A 218 -21.28 0.18 -8.54
N ARG A 219 -22.02 1.16 -9.02
CA ARG A 219 -22.94 0.96 -10.14
C ARG A 219 -22.23 1.04 -11.48
N THR A 220 -22.79 0.32 -12.45
CA THR A 220 -22.39 0.41 -13.87
C THR A 220 -22.36 1.83 -14.39
N SER A 221 -23.27 2.68 -13.91
CA SER A 221 -23.34 4.10 -14.29
C SER A 221 -22.14 4.94 -13.85
N CYS A 222 -21.29 4.44 -12.97
CA CYS A 222 -20.08 5.13 -12.50
C CYS A 222 -18.79 4.38 -12.82
N MET A 223 -18.87 3.26 -13.55
CA MET A 223 -17.70 2.45 -13.91
C MET A 223 -16.68 3.25 -14.72
N ASN A 224 -17.12 4.18 -15.56
CA ASN A 224 -16.23 5.11 -16.28
C ASN A 224 -15.34 5.97 -15.38
N VAL A 225 -15.84 6.37 -14.19
CA VAL A 225 -15.07 7.15 -13.20
C VAL A 225 -14.08 6.25 -12.48
N VAL A 226 -14.53 5.05 -12.08
CA VAL A 226 -13.68 4.05 -11.41
C VAL A 226 -12.55 3.58 -12.32
N ASP A 227 -12.85 3.28 -13.58
CA ASP A 227 -11.85 2.89 -14.59
C ASP A 227 -10.86 4.00 -14.89
N LEU A 228 -11.33 5.26 -14.90
CA LEU A 228 -10.44 6.41 -15.06
C LEU A 228 -9.49 6.54 -13.87
N LEU A 229 -10.00 6.40 -12.65
CA LEU A 229 -9.18 6.43 -11.44
C LEU A 229 -8.15 5.30 -11.42
N ASP A 230 -8.56 4.06 -11.70
CA ASP A 230 -7.65 2.91 -11.77
C ASP A 230 -6.56 3.13 -12.82
N ARG A 231 -6.94 3.62 -14.00
CA ARG A 231 -5.99 3.96 -15.06
C ARG A 231 -5.01 5.05 -14.64
N CYS A 232 -5.50 6.14 -14.05
CA CYS A 232 -4.65 7.22 -13.55
C CYS A 232 -3.64 6.69 -12.52
N LEU A 233 -4.08 5.84 -11.59
CA LEU A 233 -3.18 5.24 -10.59
C LEU A 233 -2.12 4.36 -11.27
N ARG A 234 -2.53 3.41 -12.12
CA ARG A 234 -1.59 2.54 -12.87
C ARG A 234 -0.59 3.33 -13.71
N GLU A 235 -1.05 4.35 -14.44
CA GLU A 235 -0.17 5.17 -15.28
C GLU A 235 0.85 5.96 -14.46
N THR A 236 0.45 6.44 -13.29
CA THR A 236 1.32 7.25 -12.42
C THR A 236 2.49 6.44 -11.86
N VAL A 237 2.25 5.16 -11.55
CA VAL A 237 3.22 4.31 -10.81
C VAL A 237 4.09 3.44 -11.73
N LYS A 238 3.74 3.32 -13.02
CA LYS A 238 4.51 2.57 -14.04
C LYS A 238 5.99 2.93 -14.16
N LYS A 239 6.38 4.12 -13.69
CA LYS A 239 7.78 4.57 -13.70
C LYS A 239 8.64 3.87 -12.64
N TYR A 240 8.03 3.30 -11.62
CA TYR A 240 8.72 2.59 -10.56
C TYR A 240 9.12 1.18 -11.03
N PRO A 241 10.25 0.65 -10.54
CA PRO A 241 10.65 -0.72 -10.85
C PRO A 241 9.69 -1.73 -10.20
N ARG A 242 9.60 -2.92 -10.80
CA ARG A 242 9.04 -4.10 -10.13
C ARG A 242 10.06 -4.63 -9.11
N ARG A 243 9.58 -5.30 -8.06
CA ARG A 243 10.45 -6.04 -7.14
C ARG A 243 11.20 -7.16 -7.89
N SER A 244 12.37 -7.53 -7.39
CA SER A 244 13.13 -8.69 -7.87
C SER A 244 13.43 -9.60 -6.69
N PHE A 245 13.07 -10.87 -6.85
CA PHE A 245 13.19 -11.94 -5.86
C PHE A 245 14.33 -12.91 -6.21
N GLY A 246 15.15 -12.52 -7.19
CA GLY A 246 16.22 -13.34 -7.74
C GLY A 246 15.81 -14.11 -8.99
N LYS A 247 16.81 -14.42 -9.83
CA LYS A 247 16.62 -14.88 -11.21
C LYS A 247 15.64 -16.04 -11.40
N GLN A 248 15.55 -16.96 -10.45
CA GLN A 248 14.68 -18.13 -10.58
C GLN A 248 13.23 -17.81 -10.21
N ALA A 249 13.01 -17.09 -9.11
CA ALA A 249 11.69 -16.62 -8.69
C ALA A 249 11.12 -15.62 -9.69
N ASP A 250 11.93 -14.69 -10.19
CA ASP A 250 11.50 -13.70 -11.20
C ASP A 250 11.04 -14.38 -12.50
N ARG A 251 11.74 -15.44 -12.94
CA ARG A 251 11.33 -16.21 -14.13
C ARG A 251 9.99 -16.92 -13.94
N GLU A 252 9.77 -17.48 -12.75
CA GLU A 252 8.51 -18.14 -12.44
C GLU A 252 7.36 -17.14 -12.35
N PHE A 253 7.61 -15.97 -11.74
CA PHE A 253 6.62 -14.90 -11.69
C PHE A 253 6.22 -14.41 -13.08
N GLU A 254 7.20 -14.14 -13.95
CA GLU A 254 6.94 -13.73 -15.34
C GLU A 254 6.21 -14.83 -16.15
N ARG A 255 6.44 -16.12 -15.83
CA ARG A 255 5.66 -17.24 -16.41
C ARG A 255 4.19 -17.16 -16.00
N LEU A 256 3.89 -16.93 -14.72
CA LEU A 256 2.51 -16.79 -14.22
C LEU A 256 1.81 -15.57 -14.81
N LEU A 257 2.49 -14.42 -14.89
CA LEU A 257 1.98 -13.21 -15.55
C LEU A 257 1.66 -13.46 -17.03
N THR A 258 2.55 -14.15 -17.75
CA THR A 258 2.33 -14.52 -19.16
C THR A 258 1.11 -15.43 -19.32
N LEU A 259 0.90 -16.38 -18.39
CA LEU A 259 -0.27 -17.25 -18.41
C LEU A 259 -1.57 -16.47 -18.12
N ALA A 260 -1.53 -15.54 -17.17
CA ALA A 260 -2.63 -14.65 -16.84
C ALA A 260 -3.04 -13.78 -18.02
N GLU A 261 -2.06 -13.16 -18.70
CA GLU A 261 -2.30 -12.32 -19.89
C GLU A 261 -2.87 -13.14 -21.05
N LYS A 262 -2.39 -14.37 -21.29
CA LYS A 262 -2.99 -15.26 -22.30
C LYS A 262 -4.46 -15.57 -22.00
N LYS A 263 -4.78 -15.92 -20.74
CA LYS A 263 -6.17 -16.15 -20.33
C LYS A 263 -7.03 -14.89 -20.46
N LYS A 264 -6.49 -13.73 -20.11
CA LYS A 264 -7.16 -12.43 -20.30
C LYS A 264 -7.47 -12.19 -21.77
N GLU A 265 -6.52 -12.39 -22.67
CA GLU A 265 -6.74 -12.25 -24.12
C GLU A 265 -7.83 -13.21 -24.64
N GLU A 266 -7.89 -14.44 -24.12
CA GLU A 266 -8.93 -15.42 -24.46
C GLU A 266 -10.33 -14.98 -23.99
N LEU A 267 -10.43 -14.40 -22.79
CA LEU A 267 -11.67 -13.83 -22.27
C LEU A 267 -12.09 -12.58 -23.07
N GLU A 268 -11.15 -11.72 -23.41
CA GLU A 268 -11.41 -10.51 -24.21
C GLU A 268 -11.94 -10.88 -25.61
N LYS A 269 -11.41 -11.94 -26.23
CA LYS A 269 -11.96 -12.49 -27.50
C LYS A 269 -13.40 -12.99 -27.36
N GLN A 270 -13.80 -13.41 -26.17
CA GLN A 270 -15.18 -13.79 -25.84
C GLN A 270 -16.05 -12.59 -25.41
N GLY A 271 -15.50 -11.37 -25.42
CA GLY A 271 -16.18 -10.15 -24.98
C GLY A 271 -16.28 -10.00 -23.46
N ILE A 272 -15.50 -10.78 -22.70
CA ILE A 272 -15.43 -10.71 -21.25
C ILE A 272 -14.22 -9.87 -20.85
N ARG A 273 -14.43 -8.79 -20.11
CA ARG A 273 -13.36 -7.96 -19.56
C ARG A 273 -12.68 -8.69 -18.40
N ALA A 274 -11.36 -8.67 -18.36
CA ALA A 274 -10.59 -9.11 -17.20
C ALA A 274 -9.34 -8.24 -16.98
N ASP A 275 -8.91 -8.12 -15.73
CA ASP A 275 -7.70 -7.40 -15.34
C ASP A 275 -6.73 -8.37 -14.65
N VAL A 276 -5.45 -8.28 -14.99
CA VAL A 276 -4.38 -9.04 -14.30
C VAL A 276 -3.93 -8.23 -13.09
N LEU A 277 -3.80 -8.91 -11.96
CA LEU A 277 -3.37 -8.37 -10.68
C LEU A 277 -2.34 -9.32 -10.06
N ARG A 278 -1.55 -8.83 -9.11
CA ARG A 278 -0.49 -9.61 -8.46
C ARG A 278 -0.36 -9.28 -6.98
N GLU A 279 0.17 -10.22 -6.23
CA GLU A 279 0.58 -10.06 -4.85
C GLU A 279 2.04 -10.49 -4.73
N GLU A 280 2.84 -9.62 -4.13
CA GLU A 280 4.29 -9.70 -4.11
C GLU A 280 4.80 -9.70 -2.67
N PRO A 281 5.75 -10.57 -2.29
CA PRO A 281 6.39 -10.50 -0.98
C PRO A 281 7.30 -9.26 -0.87
N PHE A 282 7.70 -8.91 0.35
CA PHE A 282 8.75 -7.92 0.59
C PHE A 282 10.13 -8.48 0.25
N THR A 283 11.00 -7.64 -0.31
CA THR A 283 12.33 -8.07 -0.74
C THR A 283 13.33 -8.14 0.41
N THR A 284 13.23 -7.23 1.37
CA THR A 284 14.24 -7.07 2.43
C THR A 284 13.95 -7.91 3.67
N ALA A 285 12.68 -8.11 4.03
CA ALA A 285 12.28 -8.90 5.19
C ALA A 285 12.43 -10.43 5.00
N GLN A 286 12.72 -10.91 3.77
CA GLN A 286 12.83 -12.35 3.43
C GLN A 286 11.68 -13.21 4.01
N ASP A 287 10.45 -12.71 3.93
CA ASP A 287 9.30 -13.55 4.19
C ASP A 287 9.24 -14.67 3.15
N ASN A 288 8.99 -15.91 3.59
CA ASN A 288 8.78 -17.07 2.72
C ASN A 288 7.47 -16.98 1.89
N LEU A 289 6.98 -15.77 1.63
CA LEU A 289 5.71 -15.51 0.96
C LEU A 289 5.82 -15.84 -0.53
N GLU A 290 4.84 -16.59 -1.02
CA GLU A 290 4.73 -16.98 -2.42
C GLU A 290 4.14 -15.82 -3.23
N VAL A 291 4.65 -15.63 -4.44
CA VAL A 291 4.09 -14.67 -5.38
C VAL A 291 2.78 -15.23 -5.93
N HIS A 292 1.71 -14.43 -5.93
CA HIS A 292 0.43 -14.80 -6.51
C HIS A 292 0.06 -13.90 -7.68
N VAL A 293 -0.53 -14.49 -8.72
CA VAL A 293 -1.08 -13.77 -9.87
C VAL A 293 -2.55 -14.10 -9.96
N TYR A 294 -3.35 -13.05 -10.12
CA TYR A 294 -4.80 -13.12 -10.14
C TYR A 294 -5.35 -12.58 -11.45
N LEU A 295 -6.50 -13.13 -11.84
CA LEU A 295 -7.32 -12.63 -12.92
C LEU A 295 -8.66 -12.17 -12.35
N MET A 296 -8.89 -10.86 -12.35
CA MET A 296 -10.16 -10.26 -11.95
C MET A 296 -11.08 -10.16 -13.16
N ILE A 297 -12.05 -11.07 -13.23
CA ILE A 297 -12.98 -11.22 -14.35
C ILE A 297 -14.25 -10.44 -14.07
N TRP A 298 -14.65 -9.55 -14.97
CA TRP A 298 -15.84 -8.72 -14.81
C TRP A 298 -17.10 -9.46 -15.24
N GLU A 299 -17.99 -9.71 -14.29
CA GLU A 299 -19.24 -10.46 -14.49
C GLU A 299 -20.49 -9.57 -14.42
N THR A 300 -20.30 -8.25 -14.55
CA THR A 300 -21.33 -7.23 -14.35
C THR A 300 -22.68 -7.58 -15.00
N ARG A 301 -23.65 -7.91 -14.16
CA ARG A 301 -25.04 -8.21 -14.52
C ARG A 301 -25.97 -7.19 -13.87
N GLY A 302 -26.56 -6.32 -14.68
CA GLY A 302 -27.56 -5.36 -14.24
C GLY A 302 -26.99 -4.02 -13.77
N ARG A 303 -27.41 -3.54 -12.60
CA ARG A 303 -27.10 -2.17 -12.12
C ARG A 303 -25.77 -2.07 -11.39
N ASP A 304 -25.35 -3.15 -10.76
CA ASP A 304 -24.21 -3.21 -9.86
C ASP A 304 -23.06 -3.95 -10.56
N CYS A 305 -21.84 -3.46 -10.40
CA CYS A 305 -20.65 -4.10 -10.96
C CYS A 305 -20.29 -5.32 -10.12
N GLN A 306 -19.94 -6.43 -10.77
CA GLN A 306 -19.54 -7.66 -10.09
C GLN A 306 -18.29 -8.20 -10.75
N VAL A 307 -17.41 -8.78 -9.94
CA VAL A 307 -16.19 -9.42 -10.40
C VAL A 307 -16.03 -10.78 -9.75
N ARG A 308 -15.36 -11.69 -10.45
CA ARG A 308 -14.90 -12.98 -9.95
C ARG A 308 -13.38 -13.00 -10.01
N ILE A 309 -12.74 -13.50 -8.95
CA ILE A 309 -11.29 -13.63 -8.88
C ILE A 309 -10.91 -15.07 -9.20
N GLU A 310 -9.97 -15.25 -10.11
CA GLU A 310 -9.33 -16.53 -10.40
C GLU A 310 -7.84 -16.42 -10.07
N THR A 311 -7.30 -17.37 -9.31
CA THR A 311 -5.85 -17.44 -9.06
C THR A 311 -5.20 -18.23 -10.19
N ILE A 312 -4.10 -17.71 -10.72
CA ILE A 312 -3.30 -18.40 -11.72
C ILE A 312 -2.38 -19.37 -10.98
N GLU A 313 -2.78 -20.63 -10.96
CA GLU A 313 -1.99 -21.67 -10.30
C GLU A 313 -0.70 -21.97 -11.06
N GLN A 314 0.35 -22.29 -10.30
CA GLN A 314 1.53 -22.95 -10.82
C GLN A 314 1.08 -24.30 -11.40
N GLY A 315 0.98 -24.39 -12.73
CA GLY A 315 0.64 -25.65 -13.37
C GLY A 315 1.60 -26.75 -12.93
N LYS A 316 1.08 -27.77 -12.22
CA LYS A 316 1.54 -29.14 -12.41
C LYS A 316 1.20 -29.49 -13.85
N GLU A 317 2.14 -29.33 -14.77
CA GLU A 317 2.06 -30.01 -16.05
C GLU A 317 1.94 -31.52 -15.78
N GLY A 318 0.80 -32.11 -16.15
CA GLY A 318 0.63 -33.56 -16.29
C GLY A 318 0.42 -34.34 -15.00
N SER A 319 -0.85 -34.53 -14.61
CA SER A 319 -1.26 -35.77 -13.97
C SER A 319 -2.50 -36.27 -14.70
N THR A 320 -2.27 -36.95 -15.81
CA THR A 320 -3.20 -37.93 -16.36
C THR A 320 -3.43 -39.02 -15.32
N TRP A 321 -4.67 -39.25 -14.93
CA TRP A 321 -5.15 -40.55 -14.49
C TRP A 321 -6.15 -41.07 -15.52
#